data_AF-A0A2T9YYH3-F1
#
_entry.id   AF-A0A2T9YYH3-F1
#
_cell.length_a   1.000
_cell.length_b   1.000
_cell.length_c   1.000
_cell.angle_alpha   90.00
_cell.angle_beta   90.00
_cell.angle_gamma   90.00
#
_symmetry.space_group_name_H-M   'P 1'
#
loop_
_entity.id
_entity.type
_entity.pdbx_description
1 polymer ?
#
loop_
_entity_poly.entity_id
_entity_poly.type
_entity_poly.pdbx_seq_one_letter_code
_entity_poly.pdbx_strand_id
1 'polypeptide(L)'
;MDEKCVLCNCGTYEEHAQLLEWIQLQFWQRTPIRCISWSLRNSKITKKSKFLACGFMQTSILQKIIFDPLTIKYSPSNRYIVMFLKNYIQKVEEAYCDINDELIEFYVSLMSTLEFENTSSSFVYQTYIIDHAKKSKITLKVDQNEISNGTTGLRPW
;
A
#
# COMPACT_ATOMS: atom_id res chain seq x y z
N MET A 1 25.89 0.40 10.79
CA MET A 1 26.40 0.06 9.45
C MET A 1 25.22 -0.51 8.70
N ASP A 2 24.75 0.16 7.66
CA ASP A 2 23.57 -0.32 6.93
C ASP A 2 23.94 -1.50 6.05
N GLU A 3 23.43 -2.66 6.44
CA GLU A 3 23.69 -3.90 5.74
C GLU A 3 23.02 -3.88 4.36
N LYS A 4 23.79 -4.28 3.35
CA LYS A 4 23.29 -4.47 1.99
C LYS A 4 22.28 -5.61 1.99
N CYS A 5 21.16 -5.42 1.30
CA CYS A 5 20.15 -6.45 1.16
C CYS A 5 20.72 -7.63 0.36
N VAL A 6 20.85 -8.78 1.02
CA VAL A 6 21.43 -9.99 0.40
C VAL A 6 20.52 -10.60 -0.66
N LEU A 7 19.21 -10.30 -0.62
CA LEU A 7 18.22 -10.84 -1.55
C LEU A 7 18.28 -10.18 -2.93
N CYS A 8 18.28 -8.83 -2.98
CA CYS A 8 18.25 -8.11 -4.24
C CYS A 8 19.60 -7.55 -4.66
N ASN A 9 20.57 -7.43 -3.73
CA ASN A 9 21.87 -6.78 -3.94
C ASN A 9 21.80 -5.35 -4.53
N CYS A 10 20.62 -4.71 -4.51
CA CYS A 10 20.38 -3.43 -5.17
C CYS A 10 20.58 -2.21 -4.27
N GLY A 11 20.42 -2.38 -2.95
CA GLY A 11 20.49 -1.33 -1.93
C GLY A 11 20.54 -1.90 -0.51
N THR A 12 20.43 -1.07 0.51
CA THR A 12 20.48 -1.46 1.94
C THR A 12 19.10 -1.77 2.50
N TYR A 13 19.03 -2.49 3.63
CA TYR A 13 17.75 -2.71 4.32
C TYR A 13 17.11 -1.41 4.82
N GLU A 14 17.92 -0.40 5.15
CA GLU A 14 17.42 0.92 5.55
C GLU A 14 16.67 1.59 4.39
N GLU A 15 17.22 1.54 3.17
CA GLU A 15 16.52 2.08 1.99
C GLU A 15 15.20 1.35 1.72
N HIS A 16 15.14 0.04 2.00
CA HIS A 16 13.89 -0.72 1.88
C HIS A 16 12.86 -0.23 2.90
N ALA A 17 13.31 -0.01 4.14
CA ALA A 17 12.46 0.51 5.22
C ALA A 17 11.91 1.91 4.90
N GLN A 18 12.75 2.82 4.39
CA GLN A 18 12.35 4.16 3.99
C GLN A 18 11.31 4.14 2.85
N LEU A 19 11.54 3.31 1.82
CA LEU A 19 10.57 3.16 0.74
C LEU A 19 9.26 2.53 1.24
N LEU A 20 9.35 1.52 2.10
CA LEU A 20 8.18 0.86 2.67
C LEU A 20 7.33 1.84 3.48
N GLU A 21 7.94 2.67 4.33
CA GLU A 21 7.24 3.70 5.10
C GLU A 21 6.53 4.69 4.16
N TRP A 22 7.20 5.09 3.07
CA TRP A 22 6.60 5.95 2.05
C TRP A 22 5.40 5.31 1.34
N ILE A 23 5.46 4.02 1.02
CA ILE A 23 4.33 3.28 0.41
C ILE A 23 3.20 3.13 1.43
N GLN A 24 3.51 2.79 2.67
CA GLN A 24 2.56 2.63 3.77
C GLN A 24 1.75 3.92 3.99
N LEU A 25 2.42 5.07 3.99
CA LEU A 25 1.80 6.39 4.07
C LEU A 25 0.77 6.61 2.94
N GLN A 26 1.18 6.38 1.70
CA GLN A 26 0.32 6.58 0.54
C GLN A 26 -0.89 5.65 0.54
N PHE A 27 -0.70 4.40 1.00
CA PHE A 27 -1.75 3.41 1.16
C PHE A 27 -2.79 3.84 2.21
N TRP A 28 -2.34 4.26 3.40
CA TRP A 28 -3.23 4.74 4.46
C TRP A 28 -3.99 6.02 4.09
N GLN A 29 -3.37 6.90 3.33
CA GLN A 29 -4.01 8.10 2.78
C GLN A 29 -4.99 7.77 1.63
N ARG A 30 -5.08 6.50 1.21
CA ARG A 30 -5.85 6.05 0.05
C ARG A 30 -5.53 6.83 -1.21
N THR A 31 -4.23 7.06 -1.43
CA THR A 31 -3.74 7.71 -2.65
C THR A 31 -4.29 6.95 -3.86
N PRO A 32 -4.87 7.63 -4.87
CA PRO A 32 -5.36 6.96 -6.07
C PRO A 32 -4.29 6.07 -6.67
N ILE A 33 -4.62 4.84 -7.05
CA ILE A 33 -3.63 3.80 -7.45
C ILE A 33 -2.66 4.30 -8.52
N ARG A 34 -3.16 5.03 -9.52
CA ARG A 34 -2.35 5.65 -10.59
C ARG A 34 -1.37 6.73 -10.13
N CYS A 35 -1.56 7.27 -8.93
CA CYS A 35 -0.76 8.34 -8.33
C CYS A 35 0.22 7.80 -7.27
N ILE A 36 0.20 6.50 -6.97
CA ILE A 36 1.12 5.91 -6.00
C ILE A 36 2.54 5.98 -6.56
N SER A 37 3.41 6.55 -5.75
CA SER A 37 4.83 6.65 -6.01
C SER A 37 5.55 5.44 -5.41
N TRP A 38 6.02 4.56 -6.28
CA TRP A 38 6.77 3.35 -5.94
C TRP A 38 8.29 3.58 -5.81
N SER A 39 8.72 4.83 -5.71
CA SER A 39 10.13 5.20 -5.56
C SER A 39 10.26 6.49 -4.75
N LEU A 40 11.38 6.67 -4.06
CA LEU A 40 11.69 7.93 -3.40
C LEU A 40 12.27 8.90 -4.44
N ARG A 41 11.75 10.14 -4.51
CA ARG A 41 12.13 11.13 -5.54
C ARG A 41 13.64 11.29 -5.70
N ASN A 42 14.37 11.24 -4.58
CA ASN A 42 15.81 11.48 -4.52
C ASN A 42 16.67 10.21 -4.53
N SER A 43 16.08 9.00 -4.59
CA SER A 43 16.84 7.74 -4.57
C SER A 43 16.84 7.06 -5.94
N LYS A 44 18.02 7.00 -6.57
CA LYS A 44 18.24 6.21 -7.80
C LYS A 44 18.08 4.71 -7.56
N ILE A 45 18.33 4.25 -6.34
CA ILE A 45 18.25 2.82 -5.97
C ILE A 45 16.79 2.36 -5.94
N THR A 46 15.89 3.14 -5.35
CA THR A 46 14.45 2.81 -5.31
C THR A 46 13.77 2.82 -6.68
N LYS A 47 14.39 3.41 -7.71
CA LYS A 47 13.91 3.37 -9.09
C LYS A 47 14.24 2.06 -9.80
N LYS A 48 15.11 1.22 -9.24
CA LYS A 48 15.43 -0.09 -9.80
C LYS A 48 14.24 -1.02 -9.56
N SER A 49 13.68 -1.58 -10.62
CA SER A 49 12.55 -2.51 -10.55
C SER A 49 12.86 -3.71 -9.63
N LYS A 50 14.07 -4.26 -9.71
CA LYS A 50 14.56 -5.34 -8.82
C LYS A 50 14.61 -4.98 -7.33
N PHE A 51 14.73 -3.70 -6.99
CA PHE A 51 14.70 -3.26 -5.59
C PHE A 51 13.29 -3.37 -5.02
N LEU A 52 12.29 -2.88 -5.77
CA LEU A 52 10.88 -2.96 -5.41
C LEU A 52 10.35 -4.40 -5.40
N ALA A 53 10.85 -5.23 -6.33
CA ALA A 53 10.51 -6.64 -6.49
C ALA A 53 11.24 -7.57 -5.52
N CYS A 54 12.15 -7.05 -4.69
CA CYS A 54 12.88 -7.82 -3.70
C CYS A 54 11.93 -8.64 -2.80
N GLY A 55 12.26 -9.91 -2.53
CA GLY A 55 11.45 -10.75 -1.64
C GLY A 55 11.20 -10.12 -0.26
N PHE A 56 12.17 -9.38 0.28
CA PHE A 56 11.98 -8.61 1.51
C PHE A 56 10.91 -7.51 1.36
N MET A 57 10.86 -6.79 0.22
CA MET A 57 9.80 -5.80 -0.02
C MET A 57 8.44 -6.47 -0.11
N GLN A 58 8.34 -7.59 -0.85
CA GLN A 58 7.08 -8.31 -1.06
C GLN A 58 6.49 -8.75 0.29
N THR A 59 7.28 -9.42 1.12
CA THR A 59 6.87 -9.82 2.48
C THR A 59 6.57 -8.60 3.36
N SER A 60 7.39 -7.55 3.28
CA SER A 60 7.19 -6.35 4.09
C SER A 60 5.91 -5.59 3.74
N ILE A 61 5.52 -5.52 2.47
CA ILE A 61 4.26 -4.90 2.05
C ILE A 61 3.08 -5.66 2.66
N LEU A 62 3.11 -6.99 2.59
CA LEU A 62 2.05 -7.81 3.18
C LEU A 62 1.98 -7.62 4.70
N GLN A 63 3.10 -7.80 5.39
CA GLN A 63 3.13 -7.80 6.87
C GLN A 63 2.97 -6.41 7.49
N LYS A 64 3.59 -5.37 6.91
CA LYS A 64 3.61 -4.02 7.50
C LYS A 64 2.62 -3.05 6.88
N ILE A 65 1.95 -3.39 5.78
CA ILE A 65 0.92 -2.53 5.20
C ILE A 65 -0.43 -3.21 5.29
N ILE A 66 -0.56 -4.44 4.79
CA ILE A 66 -1.85 -5.13 4.72
C ILE A 66 -2.26 -5.67 6.10
N PHE A 67 -1.36 -6.39 6.77
CA PHE A 67 -1.59 -6.96 8.09
C PHE A 67 -1.18 -6.04 9.25
N ASP A 68 -0.90 -4.77 8.95
CA ASP A 68 -0.65 -3.79 10.00
C ASP A 68 -1.89 -3.66 10.91
N PRO A 69 -1.73 -3.65 12.25
CA PRO A 69 -2.86 -3.55 13.16
C PRO A 69 -3.76 -2.33 12.91
N LEU A 70 -3.19 -1.22 12.44
CA LEU A 70 -3.95 -0.02 12.07
C LEU A 70 -4.78 -0.26 10.82
N THR A 71 -4.21 -0.92 9.81
CA THR A 71 -4.94 -1.30 8.59
C THR A 71 -6.06 -2.28 8.91
N ILE A 72 -5.81 -3.30 9.73
CA ILE A 72 -6.86 -4.25 10.13
C ILE A 72 -8.01 -3.53 10.86
N LYS A 73 -7.68 -2.60 11.77
CA LYS A 73 -8.68 -1.85 12.54
C LYS A 73 -9.43 -0.82 11.70
N TYR A 74 -8.74 -0.15 10.78
CA TYR A 74 -9.24 0.96 9.97
C TYR A 74 -8.98 0.70 8.49
N SER A 75 -9.53 -0.43 8.01
CA SER A 75 -9.21 -0.93 6.68
C SER A 75 -9.75 -0.03 5.58
N PRO A 76 -8.95 0.27 4.54
CA PRO A 76 -9.47 0.69 3.25
C PRO A 76 -10.44 -0.36 2.70
N SER A 77 -11.23 -0.02 1.67
CA SER A 77 -12.09 -1.01 1.04
C SER A 77 -11.27 -2.15 0.44
N ASN A 78 -11.80 -3.39 0.51
CA ASN A 78 -11.19 -4.57 -0.12
C ASN A 78 -10.84 -4.32 -1.60
N ARG A 79 -11.70 -3.58 -2.32
CA ARG A 79 -11.45 -3.16 -3.70
C ARG A 79 -10.20 -2.30 -3.85
N TYR A 80 -9.96 -1.36 -2.93
CA TYR A 80 -8.74 -0.55 -2.95
C TYR A 80 -7.50 -1.41 -2.71
N ILE A 81 -7.56 -2.33 -1.73
CA ILE A 81 -6.48 -3.25 -1.40
C ILE A 81 -6.14 -4.14 -2.59
N VAL A 82 -7.14 -4.73 -3.24
CA VAL A 82 -6.97 -5.52 -4.47
C VAL A 82 -6.29 -4.70 -5.57
N MET A 83 -6.76 -3.48 -5.84
CA MET A 83 -6.15 -2.66 -6.88
C MET A 83 -4.72 -2.24 -6.54
N PHE A 84 -4.43 -2.00 -5.26
CA PHE A 84 -3.09 -1.73 -4.77
C PHE A 84 -2.17 -2.93 -4.98
N LEU A 85 -2.58 -4.13 -4.56
CA LEU A 85 -1.81 -5.35 -4.71
C LEU A 85 -1.63 -5.73 -6.17
N LYS A 86 -2.67 -5.62 -7.00
CA LYS A 86 -2.57 -5.83 -8.45
C LYS A 86 -1.53 -4.89 -9.07
N ASN A 87 -1.52 -3.62 -8.68
CA ASN A 87 -0.53 -2.66 -9.19
C ASN A 87 0.88 -2.99 -8.71
N TYR A 88 1.04 -3.45 -7.47
CA TYR A 88 2.32 -3.90 -6.94
C TYR A 88 2.83 -5.15 -7.67
N ILE A 89 2.00 -6.18 -7.80
CA ILE A 89 2.31 -7.44 -8.49
C ILE A 89 2.77 -7.16 -9.91
N GLN A 90 2.06 -6.30 -10.65
CA GLN A 90 2.47 -5.89 -11.99
C GLN A 90 3.90 -5.30 -12.00
N LYS A 91 4.30 -4.54 -10.97
CA LYS A 91 5.67 -4.00 -10.88
C LYS A 91 6.72 -5.08 -10.60
N VAL A 92 6.36 -6.14 -9.88
CA VAL A 92 7.22 -7.31 -9.66
C VAL A 92 7.39 -8.08 -10.97
N GLU A 93 6.30 -8.29 -11.70
CA GLU A 93 6.30 -8.96 -13.02
C GLU A 93 7.13 -8.18 -14.06
N GLU A 94 6.96 -6.86 -14.13
CA GLU A 94 7.77 -5.97 -14.98
C GLU A 94 9.27 -6.00 -14.63
N ALA A 95 9.62 -6.44 -13.41
CA ALA A 95 11.01 -6.63 -12.98
C ALA A 95 11.57 -8.02 -13.34
N TYR A 96 10.75 -8.91 -13.93
CA TYR A 96 11.07 -10.31 -14.20
C TYR A 96 11.57 -11.05 -12.95
N CYS A 97 10.92 -10.78 -11.80
CA CYS A 97 11.21 -11.43 -10.53
C CYS A 97 10.06 -12.35 -10.13
N ASP A 98 10.38 -13.40 -9.38
CA ASP A 98 9.37 -14.29 -8.83
C ASP A 98 8.52 -13.56 -7.80
N ILE A 99 7.22 -13.85 -7.83
CA ILE A 99 6.26 -13.31 -6.89
C ILE A 99 6.18 -14.27 -5.70
N ASN A 100 6.18 -13.72 -4.49
CA ASN A 100 6.01 -14.48 -3.27
C ASN A 100 4.62 -15.17 -3.27
N ASP A 101 4.60 -16.48 -2.99
CA ASP A 101 3.37 -17.28 -3.00
C ASP A 101 2.32 -16.74 -2.02
N GLU A 102 2.72 -16.32 -0.82
CA GLU A 102 1.83 -15.75 0.22
C GLU A 102 1.12 -14.48 -0.29
N LEU A 103 1.82 -13.65 -1.08
CA LEU A 103 1.26 -12.45 -1.69
C LEU A 103 0.20 -12.80 -2.73
N ILE A 104 0.45 -13.80 -3.58
CA ILE A 104 -0.49 -14.27 -4.59
C ILE A 104 -1.70 -14.93 -3.93
N GLU A 105 -1.48 -15.83 -2.97
CA GLU A 105 -2.54 -16.51 -2.23
C GLU A 105 -3.48 -15.50 -1.56
N PHE A 106 -2.92 -14.51 -0.87
CA PHE A 106 -3.71 -13.44 -0.26
C PHE A 106 -4.49 -12.63 -1.31
N TYR A 107 -3.84 -12.22 -2.40
CA TYR A 107 -4.48 -11.47 -3.48
C TYR A 107 -5.66 -12.25 -4.10
N VAL A 108 -5.46 -13.52 -4.41
CA VAL A 108 -6.51 -14.39 -4.98
C VAL A 108 -7.66 -14.59 -3.99
N SER A 109 -7.35 -14.85 -2.72
CA SER A 109 -8.36 -14.99 -1.67
C SER A 109 -9.22 -13.73 -1.55
N LEU A 110 -8.59 -12.56 -1.51
CA LEU A 110 -9.30 -11.28 -1.40
C LEU A 110 -10.13 -10.95 -2.66
N MET A 111 -9.61 -11.29 -3.84
CA MET A 111 -10.35 -11.19 -5.11
C MET A 111 -11.62 -12.03 -5.08
N SER A 112 -11.54 -13.28 -4.62
CA SER A 112 -12.71 -14.14 -4.49
C SER A 112 -13.73 -13.53 -3.53
N THR A 113 -13.31 -12.99 -2.38
CA THR A 113 -14.23 -12.32 -1.44
C THR A 113 -15.01 -11.17 -2.09
N LEU A 114 -14.37 -10.37 -2.93
CA LEU A 114 -15.02 -9.25 -3.64
C LEU A 114 -16.10 -9.68 -4.63
N GLU A 115 -15.96 -10.85 -5.25
CA GLU A 115 -16.97 -11.38 -6.18
C GLU A 115 -18.26 -11.78 -5.45
N PHE A 116 -18.16 -12.09 -4.15
CA PHE A 116 -19.31 -12.44 -3.30
C PHE A 116 -19.87 -11.25 -2.50
N GLU A 117 -19.07 -10.19 -2.27
CA GLU A 117 -19.51 -8.98 -1.57
C GLU A 117 -20.31 -8.04 -2.49
N ASN A 118 -21.64 -8.20 -2.50
CA ASN A 118 -22.58 -7.25 -3.14
C ASN A 118 -22.77 -5.93 -2.36
N THR A 119 -22.05 -5.73 -1.26
CA THR A 119 -22.25 -4.60 -0.35
C THR A 119 -21.11 -3.60 -0.45
N SER A 120 -21.35 -2.53 -1.21
CA SER A 120 -20.60 -1.29 -1.06
C SER A 120 -20.84 -0.72 0.34
N SER A 121 -19.91 -0.96 1.28
CA SER A 121 -19.86 -0.17 2.52
C SER A 121 -19.84 1.31 2.12
N SER A 122 -20.80 2.09 2.60
CA SER A 122 -20.84 3.54 2.34
C SER A 122 -19.61 4.24 2.94
N PHE A 123 -19.03 3.66 3.99
CA PHE A 123 -17.90 4.24 4.69
C PHE A 123 -16.57 3.59 4.32
N VAL A 124 -15.53 4.40 4.36
CA VAL A 124 -14.12 4.01 4.23
C VAL A 124 -13.26 4.77 5.22
N TYR A 125 -12.13 4.18 5.59
CA TYR A 125 -11.17 4.83 6.47
C TYR A 125 -9.99 5.41 5.69
N GLN A 126 -9.53 6.57 6.10
CA GLN A 126 -8.28 7.19 5.64
C GLN A 126 -7.47 7.59 6.86
N THR A 127 -6.18 7.25 6.88
CA THR A 127 -5.28 7.60 7.98
C THR A 127 -4.17 8.52 7.49
N TYR A 128 -4.00 9.64 8.19
CA TYR A 128 -2.99 10.66 7.93
C TYR A 128 -2.00 10.70 9.09
N ILE A 129 -0.71 10.89 8.78
CA ILE A 129 0.32 11.16 9.78
C ILE A 129 0.46 12.69 9.89
N ILE A 130 0.29 13.21 11.11
CA ILE A 130 0.34 14.64 11.39
C ILE A 130 1.71 15.05 11.94
N ASP A 131 2.34 14.16 12.69
CA ASP A 131 3.67 14.37 13.23
C ASP A 131 4.48 13.10 13.02
N HIS A 132 5.46 13.15 12.11
CA HIS A 132 6.35 12.03 11.81
C HIS A 132 7.28 11.70 12.98
N ALA A 133 7.72 12.71 13.75
CA ALA A 133 8.61 12.51 14.88
C ALA A 133 7.88 11.85 16.07
N LYS A 134 6.64 12.27 16.32
CA LYS A 134 5.79 11.70 17.39
C LYS A 134 4.91 10.53 16.93
N LYS A 135 4.99 10.15 15.64
CA LYS A 135 4.15 9.12 15.01
C LYS A 135 2.66 9.32 15.28
N SER A 136 2.22 10.57 15.37
CA SER A 136 0.82 10.89 15.64
C SER A 136 -0.01 10.72 14.38
N LYS A 137 -1.12 9.98 14.49
CA LYS A 137 -1.99 9.62 13.36
C LYS A 137 -3.42 10.06 13.63
N ILE A 138 -4.11 10.51 12.58
CA ILE A 138 -5.56 10.73 12.60
C ILE A 138 -6.20 9.84 11.56
N THR A 139 -7.24 9.11 11.96
CA THR A 139 -8.06 8.29 11.08
C THR A 139 -9.43 8.94 10.91
N LEU A 140 -9.81 9.19 9.66
CA LEU A 140 -11.11 9.70 9.26
C LEU A 140 -11.98 8.53 8.78
N LYS A 141 -13.24 8.50 9.23
CA LYS A 141 -14.29 7.66 8.65
C LYS A 141 -15.05 8.53 7.65
N VAL A 142 -14.94 8.21 6.37
CA VAL A 142 -15.48 9.02 5.27
C VAL A 142 -16.66 8.27 4.65
N ASP A 143 -17.82 8.91 4.59
CA ASP A 143 -18.95 8.44 3.79
C ASP A 143 -18.71 8.80 2.32
N GLN A 144 -18.82 7.84 1.42
CA GLN A 144 -18.68 8.06 -0.03
C GLN A 144 -19.98 8.44 -0.72
N ASN A 145 -21.12 8.23 -0.04
CA ASN A 145 -22.45 8.41 -0.61
C ASN A 145 -23.14 9.69 -0.12
N GLU A 146 -22.48 10.46 0.74
CA GLU A 146 -23.02 11.73 1.24
C GLU A 146 -23.04 12.77 0.12
N ILE A 147 -24.24 13.33 -0.12
CA ILE A 147 -24.48 14.38 -1.11
C ILE A 147 -24.55 15.70 -0.36
N SER A 148 -23.62 16.61 -0.63
CA SER A 148 -23.65 17.97 -0.07
C SER A 148 -23.86 18.98 -1.18
N ASN A 149 -24.94 19.76 -1.10
CA ASN A 149 -25.32 20.79 -2.07
C ASN A 149 -25.35 20.29 -3.54
N GLY A 150 -25.86 19.09 -3.79
CA GLY A 150 -25.93 18.51 -5.14
C GLY A 150 -24.60 17.94 -5.66
N THR A 151 -23.54 17.94 -4.85
CA THR A 151 -22.25 17.36 -5.19
C THR A 151 -22.06 16.06 -4.40
N THR A 152 -21.73 14.96 -5.09
CA THR A 152 -21.36 13.69 -4.47
C THR A 152 -19.85 13.51 -4.50
N GLY A 153 -19.29 12.74 -3.55
CA GLY A 153 -17.89 12.35 -3.57
C GLY A 153 -16.90 13.43 -3.12
N LEU A 154 -17.30 14.33 -2.22
CA LEU A 154 -16.37 15.23 -1.53
C LEU A 154 -15.34 14.40 -0.77
N ARG A 155 -14.06 14.60 -1.09
CA ARG A 155 -12.94 13.94 -0.41
C ARG A 155 -12.36 14.90 0.62
N PRO A 156 -11.88 14.41 1.78
CA PRO A 156 -11.05 15.23 2.66
C PRO A 156 -9.85 15.75 1.85
N TRP A 157 -9.61 17.07 1.88
CA TRP A 157 -8.49 17.74 1.23
C TRP A 157 -7.35 17.97 2.21
#